data_AF-A0A0K2U550-F1
#
_entry.id   AF-A0A0K2U550-F1
#
_cell.length_a   1.000
_cell.length_b   1.000
_cell.length_c   1.000
_cell.angle_alpha   90.00
_cell.angle_beta   90.00
_cell.angle_gamma   90.00
#
_symmetry.space_group_name_H-M   'P 1'
#
loop_
_entity.id
_entity.type
_entity.pdbx_description
1 polymer ?
#
loop_
_entity_poly.entity_id
_entity_poly.type
_entity_poly.pdbx_seq_one_letter_code
_entity_poly.pdbx_strand_id
1 'polypeptide(L)' 'MDQIEEINTDLIQVKNEQCIVLRTRDGKVVLTNPDEIGLKEWSASLRSTLKCSHELLSSLAKKAGKIYGKNAIFFQKKW' A
#
# COMPACT_ATOMS: atom_id res chain seq x y z
N MET A 1 5.92 2.19 11.79
CA MET A 1 6.35 2.18 10.38
C MET A 1 5.07 2.28 9.59
N ASP A 2 4.87 3.42 8.94
CA ASP A 2 3.61 3.84 8.31
C ASP A 2 3.19 2.82 7.24
N GLN A 3 2.31 1.89 7.62
CA GLN A 3 1.78 0.91 6.68
C GLN A 3 0.84 1.65 5.73
N ILE A 4 1.20 1.66 4.44
CA ILE A 4 0.32 2.16 3.38
C ILE A 4 -0.83 1.16 3.25
N GLU A 5 -2.05 1.64 3.46
CA GLU A 5 -3.28 0.84 3.37
C GLU A 5 -3.84 0.86 1.95
N GLU A 6 -3.83 2.04 1.33
CA GLU A 6 -4.50 2.26 0.06
C GLU A 6 -3.80 3.36 -0.76
N ILE A 7 -3.84 3.21 -2.08
CA ILE A 7 -3.41 4.21 -3.04
C ILE A 7 -4.56 4.41 -4.01
N ASN A 8 -4.93 5.66 -4.26
CA ASN A 8 -5.99 5.99 -5.21
C ASN A 8 -5.67 5.47 -6.63
N THR A 9 -6.69 4.92 -7.30
CA THR A 9 -6.58 4.40 -8.68
C THR A 9 -6.37 5.53 -9.68
N ASP A 10 -7.03 6.65 -9.48
CA ASP A 10 -6.91 7.82 -10.33
C ASP A 10 -6.15 8.93 -9.62
N LEU A 11 -5.48 9.78 -10.41
CA LEU A 11 -4.89 11.00 -9.89
C LEU A 11 -6.03 11.93 -9.44
N ILE A 12 -5.84 12.54 -8.27
CA ILE A 12 -6.82 13.47 -7.69
C ILE A 12 -6.29 14.88 -7.82
N GLN A 13 -7.14 15.79 -8.26
CA GLN A 13 -6.81 17.19 -8.30
C GLN A 13 -6.91 17.82 -6.90
N VAL A 14 -5.81 18.34 -6.39
CA VAL A 14 -5.74 19.06 -5.11
C VAL A 14 -5.14 20.43 -5.38
N LYS A 15 -5.87 21.51 -5.06
CA LYS A 15 -5.42 22.89 -5.29
C LYS A 15 -4.93 23.15 -6.73
N ASN A 16 -5.64 22.60 -7.71
CA ASN A 16 -5.32 22.66 -9.14
C ASN A 16 -4.09 21.87 -9.61
N GLU A 17 -3.50 21.00 -8.78
CA GLU A 17 -2.44 20.09 -9.19
C GLU A 17 -2.93 18.64 -9.22
N GLN A 18 -2.49 17.86 -10.20
CA GLN A 18 -2.70 16.41 -10.23
C GLN A 18 -1.82 15.75 -9.17
N CYS A 19 -2.42 14.93 -8.32
CA CYS A 19 -1.75 14.36 -7.16
C CYS A 19 -2.01 12.85 -7.05
N ILE A 20 -1.01 12.13 -6.54
CA ILE A 20 -1.23 10.77 -6.01
C ILE A 20 -1.66 10.93 -4.54
N VAL A 21 -2.78 10.31 -4.19
CA VAL A 21 -3.27 10.28 -2.81
C VAL A 21 -3.06 8.88 -2.24
N LEU A 22 -2.42 8.83 -1.08
CA LEU A 22 -2.10 7.61 -0.35
C LEU A 22 -2.76 7.69 1.03
N ARG A 23 -3.28 6.57 1.53
CA ARG A 23 -3.72 6.41 2.91
C ARG A 23 -2.73 5.53 3.64
N THR A 24 -2.22 6.03 4.76
CA THR A 24 -1.47 5.25 5.74
C THR A 24 -2.33 5.08 6.99
N ARG A 25 -1.94 4.15 7.87
CA ARG A 25 -2.56 3.99 9.19
C ARG A 25 -2.61 5.32 9.98
N ASP A 26 -1.60 6.16 9.80
CA ASP A 26 -1.39 7.39 10.56
C ASP A 26 -1.95 8.65 9.87
N GLY A 27 -2.44 8.53 8.62
CA GLY A 27 -3.08 9.64 7.93
C GLY A 27 -3.11 9.55 6.42
N LYS A 28 -3.20 10.73 5.78
CA LYS A 28 -3.23 10.88 4.33
C LYS A 28 -1.96 11.58 3.85
N VAL A 29 -1.33 11.02 2.83
CA VAL A 29 -0.18 11.60 2.16
C VAL A 29 -0.58 11.99 0.74
N VAL A 30 -0.18 13.19 0.31
CA VAL A 30 -0.44 13.72 -1.02
C VAL A 30 0.92 13.95 -1.69
N LEU A 31 1.15 13.27 -2.81
CA LEU A 31 2.36 13.43 -3.61
C LEU A 31 2.02 14.22 -4.86
N THR A 32 2.84 15.23 -5.16
CA THR A 32 2.75 16.03 -6.38
C THR A 32 4.08 15.95 -7.12
N ASN A 33 4.01 16.04 -8.45
CA ASN A 33 5.18 16.09 -9.31
C ASN A 33 4.86 17.02 -10.50
N PRO A 34 5.71 18.01 -10.80
CA PRO A 34 5.54 18.87 -11.98
C PRO A 34 5.51 18.09 -13.30
N ASP A 35 6.19 16.95 -13.37
CA ASP A 35 6.14 16.06 -14.53
C ASP A 35 4.95 15.09 -14.44
N GLU A 36 3.96 15.29 -15.31
CA GLU A 36 2.79 14.43 -15.38
C GLU A 36 3.10 12.99 -15.79
N ILE A 37 4.15 12.78 -16.60
CA ILE A 37 4.53 11.43 -17.06
C ILE A 37 5.08 10.67 -15.86
N GLY A 38 6.07 11.23 -15.16
CA GLY A 38 6.61 10.68 -13.93
C GLY A 38 5.55 10.45 -12.86
N LEU A 39 4.58 11.36 -12.71
CA LEU A 39 3.48 11.18 -11.75
C LEU A 39 2.61 9.95 -12.08
N LYS A 40 2.28 9.74 -13.35
CA LYS A 40 1.49 8.59 -13.80
C LYS A 40 2.26 7.28 -13.61
N GLU A 41 3.55 7.27 -13.94
CA GLU A 41 4.42 6.12 -13.74
C GLU A 41 4.55 5.75 -12.25
N TRP A 42 4.81 6.75 -11.40
CA TRP A 42 4.88 6.54 -9.95
C TRP A 42 3.58 5.99 -9.39
N SER A 43 2.44 6.50 -9.85
CA SER A 43 1.12 6.00 -9.46
C SER A 43 0.94 4.52 -9.78
N ALA A 44 1.31 4.10 -11.00
CA ALA A 44 1.25 2.71 -11.42
C ALA A 44 2.23 1.81 -10.64
N SER A 45 3.47 2.27 -10.44
CA SER A 45 4.50 1.53 -9.70
C SER A 45 4.16 1.35 -8.24
N LEU A 46 3.64 2.39 -7.57
CA LEU A 46 3.25 2.32 -6.15
C LEU A 46 2.10 1.34 -5.94
N ARG A 47 1.07 1.36 -6.80
CA ARG A 47 -0.04 0.39 -6.73
C ARG A 47 0.44 -1.05 -6.93
N SER A 48 1.32 -1.25 -7.90
CA SER A 48 1.89 -2.57 -8.20
C SER A 48 2.72 -3.10 -7.03
N THR A 49 3.53 -2.22 -6.44
CA THR A 49 4.33 -2.52 -5.24
C THR A 49 3.45 -2.90 -4.06
N LEU A 50 2.38 -2.13 -3.80
CA LEU A 50 1.45 -2.39 -2.70
C LEU A 50 0.71 -3.72 -2.88
N LYS A 51 0.27 -4.03 -4.10
CA LYS A 51 -0.35 -5.32 -4.40
C LYS A 51 0.63 -6.47 -4.18
N CYS A 52 1.85 -6.36 -4.70
CA CYS A 52 2.88 -7.39 -4.56
C CYS A 52 3.24 -7.63 -3.09
N SER A 53 3.43 -6.58 -2.29
CA SER A 53 3.72 -6.71 -0.87
C SER A 53 2.58 -7.39 -0.11
N HIS A 54 1.32 -7.06 -0.39
CA HIS A 54 0.15 -7.73 0.19
C HIS A 54 0.06 -9.22 -0.19
N GLU A 55 0.32 -9.57 -1.44
CA GLU A 55 0.34 -10.96 -1.90
C GLU A 55 1.44 -11.78 -1.20
N LEU A 56 2.64 -11.20 -1.07
CA LEU A 56 3.76 -11.81 -0.35
C LEU A 56 3.43 -12.05 1.12
N LEU A 57 2.94 -11.03 1.83
CA LEU A 57 2.53 -11.14 3.24
C LEU A 57 1.39 -12.16 3.42
N SER A 58 0.41 -12.16 2.53
CA SER A 58 -0.68 -13.14 2.54
C SER A 58 -0.18 -14.57 2.32
N SER A 59 0.78 -14.76 1.42
CA SER A 59 1.38 -16.07 1.18
C SER A 59 2.17 -16.59 2.39
N LEU A 60 2.88 -15.69 3.08
CA LEU A 60 3.62 -15.99 4.30
C LEU A 60 2.67 -16.34 5.44
N ALA A 61 1.57 -15.60 5.61
CA ALA A 61 0.55 -15.90 6.60
C ALA A 61 -0.08 -17.28 6.37
N LYS A 62 -0.38 -17.65 5.12
CA LYS A 62 -0.89 -18.98 4.75
C LYS A 62 0.12 -20.09 5.07
N LYS A 63 1.40 -19.88 4.76
CA LYS A 63 2.46 -20.84 5.08
C LYS A 63 2.66 -20.98 6.60
N ALA A 64 2.67 -19.86 7.33
CA ALA A 64 2.78 -19.85 8.79
C ALA A 64 1.59 -20.55 9.46
N GLY A 65 0.36 -20.35 8.97
CA GLY A 65 -0.82 -21.05 9.48
C GLY A 65 -0.77 -22.57 9.29
N LYS A 66 -0.16 -23.05 8.19
CA LYS A 66 0.05 -24.48 7.94
C LYS A 66 1.16 -25.10 8.81
N ILE A 67 2.23 -24.35 9.08
CA ILE A 67 3.39 -24.84 9.86
C ILE A 67 3.12 -24.74 11.38
N TYR A 68 2.40 -23.70 11.83
CA TYR A 68 2.22 -23.36 13.24
C TYR A 68 0.76 -23.45 13.71
N GLY A 69 0.00 -24.45 13.26
CA GLY A 69 -1.44 -24.61 13.53
C GLY A 69 -1.90 -24.14 14.91
N LYS A 70 -3.01 -23.36 14.95
CA LYS A 70 -3.61 -22.64 16.10
C LYS A 70 -2.74 -21.59 16.81
N ASN A 71 -1.41 -21.63 16.72
CA ASN A 71 -0.52 -20.61 17.31
C ASN A 71 -0.27 -19.40 16.38
N ALA A 72 -0.55 -19.54 15.08
CA ALA A 72 -0.45 -18.43 14.11
C ALA A 72 -1.45 -17.28 14.35
N ILE A 73 -2.58 -17.55 15.03
CA ILE A 73 -3.58 -16.54 15.41
C ILE A 73 -2.96 -15.49 16.36
N PHE A 74 -1.94 -15.89 17.12
CA PHE A 74 -1.17 -14.99 17.99
C PHE A 74 -0.24 -14.07 17.22
N PHE A 75 0.26 -14.50 16.04
CA PHE A 75 1.15 -13.71 15.20
C PHE A 75 0.40 -12.62 14.43
N GLN A 76 -0.85 -12.87 14.00
CA GLN A 76 -1.68 -11.83 13.38
C GLN A 76 -2.20 -10.77 14.35
N LYS A 77 -2.23 -11.04 15.67
CA LYS A 77 -2.67 -10.05 16.67
C LYS A 77 -1.58 -9.08 17.12
N LYS A 78 -0.34 -9.23 16.63
CA LYS A 78 0.82 -8.44 17.05
C LYS A 78 1.47 -7.59 15.95
N TRP A 79 0.88 -7.58 14.75
CA TRP A 79 1.32 -6.78 13.60
C TRP A 79 0.10 -6.11 12.95
#